data_AF-A0A060C5J9-F1
#
_entry.id   AF-A0A060C5J9-F1
#
_cell.length_a   1.000
_cell.length_b   1.000
_cell.length_c   1.000
_cell.angle_alpha   90.00
_cell.angle_beta   90.00
_cell.angle_gamma   90.00
#
_symmetry.space_group_name_H-M   'P 1'
#
loop_
_entity.id
_entity.type
_entity.pdbx_description
1 polymer ?
#
loop_
_entity_poly.entity_id
_entity_poly.type
_entity_poly.pdbx_seq_one_letter_code
_entity_poly.pdbx_strand_id
1 'polypeptide(L)'
;MVAAAQSLPASGESLIEQQREQVAAARQIIEHWRSSGEGDVRQERPLLLVLFTGNDQEPAPEYRQRLTRTMEHVQAFYRDEMERLGFGPLTFPLEYEEDGLLRIHVVVGAKRDAATGAKT
;
A
#
# COMPACT_ATOMS: atom_id res chain seq x y z
N MET A 1 -7.84 38.51 -40.30
CA MET A 1 -6.91 37.56 -39.64
C MET A 1 -6.80 37.95 -38.17
N VAL A 2 -7.47 37.23 -37.28
CA VAL A 2 -7.32 37.42 -35.83
C VAL A 2 -6.40 36.31 -35.33
N ALA A 3 -5.19 36.68 -34.90
CA ALA A 3 -4.26 35.76 -34.29
C ALA A 3 -4.83 35.34 -32.92
N ALA A 4 -5.11 34.05 -32.76
CA ALA A 4 -5.41 33.47 -31.47
C ALA A 4 -4.14 33.59 -30.59
N ALA A 5 -4.20 34.46 -29.57
CA ALA A 5 -3.20 34.48 -28.52
C ALA A 5 -3.28 33.14 -27.80
N GLN A 6 -2.31 32.27 -28.04
CA GLN A 6 -2.15 31.04 -27.26
C GLN A 6 -1.85 31.47 -25.82
N SER A 7 -2.71 31.08 -24.89
CA SER A 7 -2.53 31.34 -23.46
C SER A 7 -1.19 30.77 -23.00
N LEU A 8 -0.33 31.63 -22.44
CA LEU A 8 0.90 31.23 -21.78
C LEU A 8 0.58 30.19 -20.68
N PRO A 9 1.43 29.16 -20.48
CA PRO A 9 1.22 28.23 -19.39
C PRO A 9 1.27 28.99 -18.06
N ALA A 10 0.32 28.65 -17.18
CA ALA A 10 0.25 29.09 -15.80
C ALA A 10 1.66 29.13 -15.17
N SER A 11 2.09 30.30 -14.69
CA SER A 11 3.36 30.47 -13.98
C SER A 11 3.41 29.54 -12.77
N GLY A 12 4.58 29.01 -12.40
CA GLY A 12 4.73 28.00 -11.34
C GLY A 12 4.07 28.35 -10.01
N GLU A 13 3.96 29.65 -9.69
CA GLU A 13 3.24 30.14 -8.51
C GLU A 13 1.73 29.87 -8.56
N SER A 14 1.10 30.01 -9.73
CA SER A 14 -0.33 29.74 -9.92
C SER A 14 -0.66 28.25 -9.85
N LEU A 15 0.28 27.37 -10.23
CA LEU A 15 0.14 25.92 -10.07
C LEU A 15 0.20 25.51 -8.60
N ILE A 16 1.11 26.09 -7.83
CA ILE A 16 1.24 25.82 -6.38
C ILE A 16 -0.04 26.22 -5.64
N GLU A 17 -0.62 27.39 -5.97
CA GLU A 17 -1.83 27.84 -5.32
C GLU A 17 -3.04 26.95 -5.66
N GLN A 18 -3.21 26.56 -6.93
CA GLN A 18 -4.21 25.59 -7.33
C GLN A 18 -4.06 24.24 -6.61
N GLN A 19 -2.82 23.78 -6.42
CA GLN A 19 -2.56 22.56 -5.66
C GLN A 19 -2.93 22.69 -4.18
N ARG A 20 -2.70 23.84 -3.55
CA ARG A 20 -3.09 24.07 -2.14
C ARG A 20 -4.60 24.02 -1.95
N GLU A 21 -5.35 24.66 -2.85
CA GLU A 21 -6.81 24.62 -2.83
C GLU A 21 -7.32 23.19 -2.98
N GLN A 22 -6.76 22.43 -3.93
CA GLN A 22 -7.11 21.02 -4.12
C GLN A 22 -6.76 20.15 -2.91
N VAL A 23 -5.60 20.36 -2.29
CA VAL A 23 -5.18 19.63 -1.08
C VAL A 23 -6.09 19.96 0.10
N ALA A 24 -6.50 21.23 0.26
CA ALA A 24 -7.42 21.63 1.31
C ALA A 24 -8.80 20.97 1.14
N ALA A 25 -9.34 20.98 -0.09
CA ALA A 25 -10.60 20.31 -0.41
C ALA A 25 -10.51 18.79 -0.19
N ALA A 26 -9.43 18.15 -0.67
CA ALA A 26 -9.20 16.72 -0.47
C ALA A 26 -9.11 16.35 1.02
N ARG A 27 -8.44 17.17 1.83
CA ARG A 27 -8.37 16.96 3.28
C ARG A 27 -9.75 16.98 3.95
N GLN A 28 -10.62 17.91 3.54
CA GLN A 28 -11.98 17.98 4.09
C GLN A 28 -12.81 16.73 3.75
N ILE A 29 -12.69 16.22 2.52
CA ILE A 29 -13.37 14.99 2.09
C ILE A 29 -12.89 13.80 2.94
N ILE A 30 -11.57 13.65 3.10
CA ILE A 30 -10.98 12.57 3.89
C ILE A 30 -11.42 12.65 5.35
N GLU A 31 -11.40 13.84 5.96
CA GLU A 31 -11.79 14.01 7.35
C GLU A 31 -13.28 13.75 7.57
N HIS A 32 -14.12 14.21 6.65
CA HIS A 32 -15.55 13.92 6.69
C HIS A 32 -15.81 12.42 6.63
N TRP A 33 -15.19 11.70 5.68
CA TRP A 33 -15.30 10.25 5.56
C TRP A 33 -14.77 9.50 6.80
N ARG A 34 -13.70 9.98 7.44
CA ARG A 34 -13.22 9.42 8.72
C ARG A 34 -14.23 9.64 9.84
N SER A 35 -14.82 10.83 9.93
CA SER A 35 -15.78 11.19 10.98
C SER A 35 -17.14 10.49 10.83
N SER A 36 -17.51 10.04 9.63
CA SER A 36 -18.77 9.33 9.39
C SER A 36 -18.76 7.88 9.90
N GLY A 37 -17.61 7.37 10.36
CA GLY A 37 -17.42 5.98 10.79
C GLY A 37 -17.23 4.99 9.64
N GLU A 38 -17.58 5.36 8.41
CA GLU A 38 -17.29 4.59 7.19
C GLU A 38 -15.79 4.56 6.89
N GLY A 39 -15.07 5.60 7.35
CA GLY A 39 -13.62 5.72 7.25
C GLY A 39 -12.81 5.28 8.45
N ASP A 40 -13.42 4.56 9.39
CA ASP A 40 -12.65 3.91 10.44
C ASP A 40 -11.80 2.81 9.81
N VAL A 41 -10.52 3.09 9.52
CA VAL A 41 -9.56 2.10 9.01
C VAL A 41 -9.27 0.97 10.01
N ARG A 42 -9.86 1.03 11.22
CA ARG A 42 -9.94 -0.10 12.16
C ARG A 42 -10.97 -1.15 11.73
N GLN A 43 -11.80 -0.86 10.73
CA GLN A 43 -12.66 -1.84 10.08
C GLN A 43 -11.79 -2.96 9.50
N GLU A 44 -12.05 -4.18 9.97
CA GLU A 44 -11.26 -5.42 9.94
C GLU A 44 -10.99 -5.95 8.52
N ARG A 45 -10.27 -5.19 7.69
CA ARG A 45 -9.82 -5.63 6.36
C ARG A 45 -8.31 -5.83 6.38
N PRO A 46 -7.81 -6.92 6.98
CA PRO A 46 -6.39 -7.22 6.97
C PRO A 46 -5.90 -7.37 5.52
N LEU A 47 -4.67 -6.96 5.29
CA LEU A 47 -3.98 -7.25 4.05
C LEU A 47 -3.84 -8.77 3.93
N LEU A 48 -4.34 -9.35 2.84
CA LEU A 48 -4.21 -10.78 2.55
C LEU A 48 -2.82 -11.08 1.98
N LEU A 49 -2.04 -11.91 2.66
CA LEU A 49 -0.74 -12.36 2.16
C LEU A 49 -0.85 -13.72 1.49
N VAL A 50 -0.45 -13.77 0.22
CA VAL A 50 -0.41 -15.00 -0.59
C VAL A 50 1.03 -15.27 -1.01
N LEU A 51 1.55 -16.45 -0.67
CA LEU A 51 2.80 -16.96 -1.22
C LEU A 51 2.45 -17.96 -2.32
N PHE A 52 2.68 -17.58 -3.57
CA PHE A 52 2.51 -18.47 -4.70
C PHE A 52 3.77 -19.28 -4.95
N THR A 53 3.63 -20.58 -5.18
CA THR A 53 4.72 -21.47 -5.60
C THR A 53 4.30 -22.34 -6.80
N GLY A 54 5.28 -22.77 -7.60
CA GLY A 54 5.05 -23.81 -8.62
C GLY A 54 4.76 -25.18 -7.98
N ASN A 55 4.16 -26.11 -8.74
CA ASN A 55 3.91 -27.47 -8.24
C ASN A 55 5.17 -28.31 -8.01
N ASP A 56 6.33 -27.85 -8.46
CA ASP A 56 7.63 -28.47 -8.30
C ASP A 56 8.53 -27.76 -7.29
N GLN A 57 8.00 -26.75 -6.60
CA GLN A 57 8.76 -25.96 -5.64
C GLN A 57 8.01 -25.79 -4.32
N GLU A 58 8.67 -26.23 -3.24
CA GLU A 58 8.26 -25.90 -1.88
C GLU A 58 8.61 -24.44 -1.55
N PRO A 59 7.86 -23.78 -0.65
CA PRO A 59 8.26 -22.52 -0.07
C PRO A 59 9.69 -22.58 0.46
N ALA A 60 10.45 -21.50 0.26
CA ALA A 60 11.80 -21.41 0.82
C ALA A 60 11.76 -21.67 2.34
N PRO A 61 12.78 -22.34 2.92
CA PRO A 61 12.82 -22.62 4.36
C PRO A 61 12.54 -21.35 5.17
N GLU A 62 11.86 -21.43 6.31
CA GLU A 62 11.60 -20.26 7.19
C GLU A 62 10.89 -19.05 6.51
N TYR A 63 10.14 -19.27 5.43
CA TYR A 63 9.49 -18.17 4.72
C TYR A 63 8.57 -17.35 5.64
N ARG A 64 7.82 -17.99 6.56
CA ARG A 64 6.90 -17.28 7.48
C ARG A 64 7.65 -16.33 8.40
N GLN A 65 8.76 -16.77 9.01
CA GLN A 65 9.56 -15.93 9.90
C GLN A 65 10.17 -14.74 9.16
N ARG A 66 10.74 -14.98 7.97
CA ARG A 66 11.32 -13.91 7.16
C ARG A 66 10.27 -12.91 6.70
N LEU A 67 9.15 -13.39 6.17
CA LEU A 67 8.09 -12.52 5.67
C LEU A 67 7.40 -11.75 6.79
N THR A 68 7.21 -12.36 7.97
CA THR A 68 6.69 -11.68 9.17
C THR A 68 7.55 -10.46 9.50
N ARG A 69 8.85 -10.67 9.72
CA ARG A 69 9.78 -9.57 10.03
C ARG A 69 9.78 -8.47 8.96
N THR A 70 9.80 -8.86 7.69
CA THR A 70 9.80 -7.89 6.58
C THR A 70 8.53 -7.06 6.57
N MET A 71 7.37 -7.71 6.71
CA MET A 71 6.07 -7.04 6.62
C MET A 71 5.78 -6.18 7.84
N GLU A 72 6.22 -6.57 9.03
CA GLU A 72 6.18 -5.72 10.23
C GLU A 72 7.01 -4.45 10.04
N HIS A 73 8.19 -4.56 9.42
CA HIS A 73 9.00 -3.39 9.09
C HIS A 73 8.28 -2.48 8.09
N VAL A 74 7.68 -3.04 7.03
CA VAL A 74 6.90 -2.28 6.06
C VAL A 74 5.71 -1.60 6.74
N GLN A 75 4.97 -2.32 7.59
CA GLN A 75 3.84 -1.77 8.33
C GLN A 75 4.26 -0.61 9.23
N ALA A 76 5.40 -0.73 9.91
CA ALA A 76 5.98 0.32 10.73
C ALA A 76 6.37 1.56 9.90
N PHE A 77 7.02 1.36 8.75
CA PHE A 77 7.35 2.44 7.84
C PHE A 77 6.12 3.25 7.41
N TYR A 78 5.03 2.58 7.01
CA TYR A 78 3.79 3.27 6.63
C TYR A 78 3.17 4.04 7.79
N ARG A 79 3.17 3.46 8.99
CA ARG A 79 2.67 4.13 10.20
C ARG A 79 3.44 5.43 10.46
N ASP A 80 4.77 5.35 10.46
CA ASP A 80 5.64 6.47 10.80
C ASP A 80 5.56 7.59 9.75
N GLU A 81 5.47 7.23 8.47
CA GLU A 81 5.28 8.21 7.38
C GLU A 81 3.90 8.86 7.41
N MET A 82 2.84 8.11 7.73
CA MET A 82 1.49 8.66 7.89
C MET A 82 1.42 9.64 9.07
N GLU A 83 2.12 9.33 10.17
CA GLU A 83 2.25 10.24 11.31
C GLU A 83 3.03 11.50 10.93
N ARG A 84 4.19 11.35 10.28
CA ARG A 84 5.03 12.45 9.79
C ARG A 84 4.27 13.41 8.85
N LEU A 85 3.35 12.88 8.04
CA LEU A 85 2.53 13.65 7.10
C LEU A 85 1.27 14.26 7.75
N GLY A 86 1.07 14.05 9.04
CA GLY A 86 -0.05 14.65 9.80
C GLY A 86 -1.38 13.94 9.58
N PHE A 87 -1.37 12.64 9.25
CA PHE A 87 -2.56 11.79 9.16
C PHE A 87 -2.77 10.92 10.41
N GLY A 88 -1.83 10.95 11.36
CA GLY A 88 -1.80 10.07 12.53
C GLY A 88 -1.11 8.72 12.21
N PRO A 89 -0.93 7.84 13.21
CA PRO A 89 -0.19 6.59 13.07
C PRO A 89 -1.01 5.50 12.36
N LEU A 90 -1.42 5.77 11.12
CA LEU A 90 -2.26 4.88 10.32
C LEU A 90 -1.40 3.90 9.52
N THR A 91 -1.80 2.64 9.51
CA THR A 91 -1.18 1.60 8.69
C THR A 91 -2.20 0.52 8.36
N PHE A 92 -1.85 -0.41 7.46
CA PHE A 92 -2.71 -1.53 7.11
C PHE A 92 -2.63 -2.64 8.18
N PRO A 93 -3.75 -3.30 8.53
CA PRO A 93 -3.73 -4.41 9.46
C PRO A 93 -3.10 -5.66 8.82
N LEU A 94 -2.39 -6.43 9.65
CA LEU A 94 -1.82 -7.72 9.31
C LEU A 94 -2.48 -8.79 10.17
N GLU A 95 -2.71 -9.97 9.59
CA GLU A 95 -3.29 -11.12 10.29
C GLU A 95 -2.20 -12.09 10.73
N TYR A 96 -2.30 -12.57 11.97
CA TYR A 96 -1.34 -13.47 12.60
C TYR A 96 -2.05 -14.76 13.02
N GLU A 97 -1.32 -15.87 12.98
CA GLU A 97 -1.76 -17.14 13.57
C GLU A 97 -1.40 -17.19 15.07
N GLU A 98 -1.83 -18.24 15.78
CA GLU A 98 -1.58 -18.43 17.22
C GLU A 98 -0.09 -18.47 17.59
N ASP A 99 0.78 -18.83 16.63
CA ASP A 99 2.23 -18.85 16.79
C ASP A 99 2.89 -17.46 16.74
N GLY A 100 2.10 -16.41 16.52
CA GLY A 100 2.58 -15.03 16.43
C GLY A 100 3.26 -14.71 15.10
N LEU A 101 3.22 -15.62 14.11
CA LEU A 101 3.71 -15.36 12.76
C LEU A 101 2.53 -15.01 11.84
N LEU A 102 2.83 -14.28 10.76
CA LEU A 102 1.80 -13.90 9.79
C LEU A 102 1.05 -15.13 9.26
N ARG A 103 -0.26 -14.95 9.10
CA ARG A 103 -1.11 -15.82 8.31
C ARG A 103 -0.76 -15.61 6.84
N ILE A 104 -0.17 -16.63 6.23
CA ILE A 104 0.25 -16.60 4.83
C ILE A 104 -0.43 -17.74 4.09
N HIS A 105 -1.24 -17.40 3.10
CA HIS A 105 -1.90 -18.38 2.25
C HIS A 105 -0.92 -18.89 1.20
N VAL A 106 -0.44 -20.12 1.36
CA VAL A 106 0.40 -20.77 0.34
C VAL A 106 -0.50 -21.32 -0.76
N VAL A 107 -0.27 -20.88 -1.99
CA VAL A 107 -1.03 -21.30 -3.17
C VAL A 107 -0.08 -21.99 -4.14
N VAL A 108 -0.35 -23.26 -4.42
CA VAL A 108 0.44 -24.05 -5.37
C VAL A 108 -0.21 -23.98 -6.75
N GLY A 109 0.55 -23.53 -7.74
CA GLY A 109 0.12 -23.45 -9.13
C GLY A 109 -0.09 -24.84 -9.75
N ALA A 110 -1.04 -24.96 -10.68
CA ALA A 110 -1.30 -26.22 -11.38
C ALA A 110 -0.17 -26.64 -12.35
N LYS A 111 0.71 -25.70 -12.71
CA LYS A 111 1.83 -25.90 -13.63
C LYS A 111 3.15 -25.69 -12.88
N ARG A 112 4.22 -26.25 -13.45
CA ARG A 112 5.59 -25.95 -13.03
C ARG A 112 5.85 -24.46 -13.17
N ASP A 113 6.57 -23.88 -12.24
CA ASP A 113 6.99 -22.50 -12.37
C ASP A 113 8.18 -22.42 -13.33
N ALA A 114 7.89 -22.21 -14.61
CA ALA A 114 8.90 -22.11 -15.66
C ALA A 114 9.77 -20.84 -15.53
N ALA A 115 9.46 -19.91 -14.61
CA ALA A 115 10.18 -18.65 -14.45
C ALA A 115 11.48 -18.79 -13.64
N THR A 116 11.65 -19.85 -12.85
CA THR A 116 12.89 -20.08 -12.10
C THR A 116 13.84 -20.97 -12.89
N GLY A 117 14.32 -20.44 -14.01
CA GLY A 117 15.46 -21.00 -14.72
C GLY A 117 16.71 -20.91 -13.86
N ALA A 118 17.01 -21.96 -13.08
CA ALA A 118 18.39 -22.24 -12.70
C ALA A 118 19.15 -22.59 -13.98
N LYS A 119 19.67 -21.55 -14.67
CA LYS A 119 20.71 -21.74 -15.69
C LYS A 119 21.96 -22.23 -14.96
N THR A 120 22.12 -23.54 -14.87
CA THR A 120 23.43 -24.20 -14.75
C THR A 120 24.21 -24.04 -16.04
#